data_AF-A0A9E4E9K1-F1
#
_entry.id   AF-A0A9E4E9K1-F1
#
_cell.length_a   1.000
_cell.length_b   1.000
_cell.length_c   1.000
_cell.angle_alpha   90.00
_cell.angle_beta   90.00
_cell.angle_gamma   90.00
#
_symmetry.space_group_name_H-M   'P 1'
#
loop_
_entity.id
_entity.type
_entity.pdbx_description
1 polymer ?
#
loop_
_entity_poly.entity_id
_entity_poly.type
_entity_poly.pdbx_seq_one_letter_code
_entity_poly.pdbx_strand_id
1 'polypeptide(L)'
;MPRPYKKFFEGKNNRRIKNVKFRKRNFNRMRLVVSDGRKCAYCGLEEVPLEIDHIIPKSRGGANRLQNLALSCKECNLGKGNKLPHEIEDNDLRERVIRVRRHANSRKS
;
A
#
# COMPACT_ATOMS: atom_id res chain seq x y z
N MET A 1 -19.01 0.98 -17.65
CA MET A 1 -18.05 0.15 -18.42
C MET A 1 -16.63 0.49 -17.98
N PRO A 2 -15.86 -0.44 -17.38
CA PRO A 2 -14.49 -0.18 -16.98
C PRO A 2 -13.57 -0.13 -18.22
N ARG A 3 -12.69 0.89 -18.27
CA ARG A 3 -11.83 1.17 -19.42
C ARG A 3 -10.79 0.04 -19.64
N PRO A 4 -10.55 -0.39 -20.89
CA PRO A 4 -9.62 -1.45 -21.21
C PRO A 4 -8.17 -0.95 -21.09
N TYR A 5 -7.35 -1.64 -20.30
CA TYR A 5 -5.92 -1.39 -20.18
C TYR A 5 -5.19 -2.11 -21.32
N LYS A 6 -4.79 -1.41 -22.38
CA LYS A 6 -3.86 -1.92 -23.41
C LYS A 6 -2.69 -0.96 -23.63
N LYS A 7 -1.50 -1.50 -23.37
CA LYS A 7 -0.18 -1.33 -24.03
C LYS A 7 0.36 0.09 -24.29
N PHE A 8 1.49 0.40 -23.64
CA PHE A 8 2.58 1.20 -24.23
C PHE A 8 3.92 0.58 -23.78
N PHE A 9 4.39 -0.42 -24.52
CA PHE A 9 5.81 -0.79 -24.57
C PHE A 9 6.32 -0.28 -25.91
N GLU A 10 6.99 0.86 -25.91
CA GLU A 10 7.86 1.30 -26.99
C GLU A 10 9.17 1.80 -26.38
N GLY A 11 10.26 1.21 -26.84
CA GLY A 11 11.57 1.30 -26.21
C GLY A 11 12.25 2.66 -26.34
N LYS A 12 13.19 2.92 -25.43
CA LYS A 12 14.31 3.85 -25.67
C LYS A 12 15.60 3.27 -25.10
N ASN A 13 16.62 3.35 -25.95
CA ASN A 13 17.95 2.78 -25.87
C ASN A 13 18.80 3.21 -24.66
N ASN A 14 19.66 2.26 -24.26
CA ASN A 14 20.98 2.37 -23.66
C ASN A 14 21.38 3.73 -23.05
N ARG A 15 21.25 3.88 -21.73
CA ARG A 15 21.90 4.95 -20.96
C ARG A 15 22.54 4.34 -19.71
N ARG A 16 23.86 4.52 -19.61
CA ARG A 16 24.78 4.31 -18.47
C ARG A 16 24.05 3.93 -17.16
N ILE A 17 24.42 2.80 -16.56
CA ILE A 17 24.03 2.43 -15.19
C ILE A 17 24.59 3.50 -14.24
N LYS A 18 23.87 4.61 -14.09
CA LYS A 18 24.14 5.64 -13.10
C LYS A 18 23.77 5.03 -11.75
N ASN A 19 24.73 4.96 -10.82
CA ASN A 19 24.59 4.60 -9.40
C ASN A 19 23.13 4.59 -8.95
N VAL A 20 22.49 3.40 -9.00
CA VAL A 20 21.08 3.24 -8.67
C VAL A 20 20.96 3.42 -7.17
N LYS A 21 20.79 4.67 -6.72
CA LYS A 21 20.50 4.98 -5.31
C LYS A 21 19.23 4.20 -4.95
N PHE A 22 19.38 3.12 -4.18
CA PHE A 22 18.26 2.29 -3.78
C PHE A 22 17.32 3.15 -2.93
N ARG A 23 16.20 3.58 -3.53
CA ARG A 23 15.29 4.52 -2.86
C ARG A 23 14.61 3.79 -1.71
N LYS A 24 14.59 4.40 -0.52
CA LYS A 24 13.91 3.90 0.69
C LYS A 24 12.47 3.42 0.44
N ARG A 25 11.76 4.01 -0.54
CA ARG A 25 10.43 3.56 -0.99
C ARG A 25 10.43 2.15 -1.60
N ASN A 26 11.42 1.80 -2.41
CA ASN A 26 11.53 0.48 -3.03
C ASN A 26 11.75 -0.59 -1.95
N PHE A 27 12.60 -0.28 -0.96
CA PHE A 27 12.84 -1.15 0.18
C PHE A 27 11.57 -1.38 1.03
N ASN A 28 10.83 -0.31 1.35
CA ASN A 28 9.59 -0.45 2.11
C ASN A 28 8.54 -1.27 1.36
N ARG A 29 8.38 -1.06 0.05
CA ARG A 29 7.46 -1.84 -0.78
C ARG A 29 7.79 -3.32 -0.71
N MET A 30 9.06 -3.67 -0.91
CA MET A 30 9.54 -5.05 -0.86
C MET A 30 9.26 -5.68 0.50
N ARG A 31 9.56 -4.98 1.60
CA ARG A 31 9.32 -5.49 2.96
C ARG A 31 7.84 -5.71 3.26
N LEU A 32 6.95 -4.85 2.76
CA LEU A 32 5.51 -5.06 2.88
C LEU A 32 5.05 -6.28 2.06
N VAL A 33 5.54 -6.45 0.83
CA VAL A 33 5.17 -7.60 -0.02
C VAL A 33 5.57 -8.91 0.64
N VAL A 34 6.78 -8.98 1.21
CA VAL A 34 7.26 -10.16 1.92
C VAL A 34 6.47 -10.40 3.21
N SER A 35 6.19 -9.34 3.99
CA SER A 35 5.44 -9.46 5.25
C SER A 35 3.97 -9.84 5.06
N ASP A 36 3.32 -9.27 4.05
CA ASP A 36 1.87 -9.42 3.85
C ASP A 36 1.55 -10.57 2.88
N GLY A 37 2.55 -11.23 2.31
CA GLY A 37 2.35 -12.37 1.41
C GLY A 37 1.70 -11.98 0.09
N ARG A 38 2.00 -10.77 -0.43
CA ARG A 38 1.47 -10.25 -1.70
C ARG A 38 -0.07 -10.24 -1.79
N LYS A 39 -0.75 -10.04 -0.65
CA LYS A 39 -2.20 -9.83 -0.60
C LYS A 39 -2.57 -8.47 -0.02
N CYS A 40 -3.81 -8.05 -0.22
CA CYS A 40 -4.34 -6.86 0.43
C CYS A 40 -4.39 -7.08 1.95
N ALA A 41 -3.75 -6.22 2.73
CA ALA A 41 -3.76 -6.30 4.18
C ALA A 41 -5.18 -6.15 4.76
N TYR A 42 -6.05 -5.38 4.10
CA TYR A 42 -7.41 -5.12 4.56
C TYR A 42 -8.36 -6.28 4.24
N CYS A 43 -8.59 -6.57 2.97
CA CYS A 43 -9.57 -7.58 2.53
C CYS A 43 -8.97 -8.97 2.28
N GLY A 44 -7.65 -9.12 2.19
CA GLY A 44 -7.01 -10.40 1.91
C GLY A 44 -6.96 -10.82 0.45
N LEU A 45 -7.51 -10.02 -0.49
CA LEU A 45 -7.49 -10.35 -1.92
C LEU A 45 -6.06 -10.49 -2.45
N GLU A 46 -5.84 -11.56 -3.20
CA GLU A 46 -4.62 -11.87 -3.94
C GLU A 46 -4.81 -11.50 -5.42
N GLU A 47 -3.70 -11.46 -6.17
CA GLU A 47 -3.69 -11.22 -7.63
C GLU A 47 -4.28 -9.90 -8.13
N VAL A 48 -4.62 -8.98 -7.22
CA VAL A 48 -5.08 -7.62 -7.55
C VAL A 48 -3.92 -6.62 -7.58
N PRO A 49 -4.04 -5.49 -8.29
CA PRO A 49 -3.08 -4.40 -8.20
C PRO A 49 -3.00 -3.87 -6.76
N LEU A 50 -1.83 -4.05 -6.12
CA LEU A 50 -1.57 -3.59 -4.75
C LEU A 50 -0.75 -2.30 -4.71
N GLU A 51 -1.25 -1.35 -3.93
CA GLU A 51 -0.66 -0.06 -3.65
C GLU A 51 -0.19 0.01 -2.19
N ILE A 52 0.68 0.98 -1.89
CA ILE A 52 1.07 1.25 -0.51
C ILE A 52 0.12 2.31 0.03
N ASP A 53 -0.68 1.93 1.02
CA ASP A 53 -1.55 2.84 1.77
C ASP A 53 -0.92 3.22 3.11
N HIS A 54 -1.19 4.45 3.54
CA HIS A 54 -0.86 4.94 4.87
C HIS A 54 -2.04 4.70 5.79
N ILE A 55 -1.90 3.78 6.75
CA ILE A 55 -2.96 3.42 7.72
C ILE A 55 -3.50 4.68 8.41
N ILE A 56 -2.60 5.56 8.86
CA ILE A 56 -2.89 6.96 9.20
C ILE A 56 -2.48 7.81 7.98
N PRO A 57 -3.40 8.50 7.30
CA PRO A 57 -3.11 9.31 6.13
C PRO A 57 -2.03 10.36 6.39
N LYS A 58 -1.20 10.66 5.37
CA LYS A 58 -0.15 11.68 5.49
C LYS A 58 -0.72 13.08 5.80
N SER A 59 -1.89 13.40 5.27
CA SER A 59 -2.62 14.65 5.54
C SER A 59 -3.02 14.80 7.02
N ARG A 60 -3.12 13.69 7.76
CA ARG A 60 -3.44 13.63 9.20
C ARG A 60 -2.18 13.39 10.06
N GLY A 61 -0.98 13.64 9.52
CA GLY A 61 0.28 13.47 10.26
C GLY A 61 0.87 12.05 10.24
N GLY A 62 0.38 11.17 9.36
CA GLY A 62 0.89 9.80 9.23
C GLY A 62 2.37 9.72 8.84
N ALA A 63 3.14 8.91 9.57
CA ALA A 63 4.56 8.70 9.31
C ALA A 63 4.81 7.78 8.10
N ASN A 64 5.93 7.97 7.40
CA ASN A 64 6.41 7.08 6.32
C ASN A 64 7.21 5.87 6.86
N ARG A 65 6.78 5.29 7.97
CA ARG A 65 7.41 4.12 8.62
C ARG A 65 6.61 2.87 8.30
N LEU A 66 7.26 1.71 8.24
CA LEU A 66 6.61 0.42 7.95
C LEU A 66 5.45 0.06 8.89
N GLN A 67 5.47 0.61 10.11
CA GLN A 67 4.40 0.48 11.11
C GLN A 67 3.10 1.21 10.73
N ASN A 68 3.18 2.16 9.79
CA ASN A 68 2.05 2.95 9.30
C ASN A 68 1.77 2.69 7.81
N LEU A 69 2.44 1.71 7.20
CA LEU A 69 2.25 1.35 5.79
C LEU A 69 1.63 -0.04 5.68
N ALA A 70 0.72 -0.19 4.74
CA ALA A 70 0.07 -1.46 4.42
C ALA A 70 0.00 -1.65 2.90
N LEU A 71 -0.02 -2.90 2.45
CA LEU A 71 -0.42 -3.20 1.07
C LEU A 71 -1.94 -3.22 0.97
N SER A 72 -2.50 -2.46 0.05
CA SER A 72 -3.94 -2.37 -0.14
C SER A 72 -4.30 -2.53 -1.60
N CYS A 73 -5.41 -3.22 -1.89
CA CYS A 73 -6.03 -3.13 -3.20
C CYS A 73 -6.61 -1.73 -3.40
N LYS A 74 -6.84 -1.36 -4.67
CA LYS A 74 -7.38 -0.05 -5.03
C LYS A 74 -8.74 0.24 -4.38
N GLU A 75 -9.60 -0.76 -4.26
CA GLU A 75 -10.94 -0.60 -3.69
C GLU A 75 -10.90 -0.26 -2.20
N CYS A 76 -10.14 -1.02 -1.40
CA CYS A 76 -9.98 -0.71 0.02
C CYS A 76 -9.25 0.63 0.24
N ASN A 77 -8.26 0.94 -0.61
CA ASN A 77 -7.53 2.20 -0.53
C ASN A 77 -8.47 3.40 -0.78
N LEU A 78 -9.31 3.31 -1.82
CA LEU A 78 -10.30 4.34 -2.13
C LEU A 78 -11.40 4.43 -1.08
N GLY A 79 -11.90 3.29 -0.59
CA GLY A 79 -12.93 3.25 0.45
C GLY A 79 -12.48 3.87 1.78
N LYS A 80 -11.20 3.71 2.15
CA LYS A 80 -10.61 4.40 3.29
C LYS A 80 -10.33 5.88 2.99
N GLY A 81 -9.70 6.17 1.84
CA GLY A 81 -9.28 7.52 1.47
C GLY A 81 -8.41 8.20 2.53
N ASN A 82 -8.78 9.44 2.90
CA ASN A 82 -8.09 10.25 3.90
C ASN A 82 -8.71 10.13 5.32
N LYS A 83 -9.56 9.13 5.54
CA LYS A 83 -10.22 8.87 6.83
C LYS A 83 -9.27 8.16 7.79
N LEU A 84 -9.34 8.54 9.06
CA LEU A 84 -8.78 7.77 10.17
C LEU A 84 -9.66 6.53 10.42
N PRO A 85 -9.14 5.47 11.07
CA PRO A 85 -9.92 4.25 11.30
C PRO A 85 -11.28 4.51 11.97
N HIS A 86 -11.37 5.47 12.88
CA HIS A 86 -12.63 5.81 13.56
C HIS A 86 -13.60 6.65 12.72
N GLU A 87 -13.18 7.21 11.58
CA GLU A 87 -14.00 8.01 10.67
C GLU A 87 -14.57 7.17 9.51
N ILE A 88 -14.20 5.90 9.41
CA ILE A 88 -14.71 4.98 8.38
C ILE A 88 -16.12 4.53 8.79
N GLU A 89 -17.10 4.82 7.93
CA GLU A 89 -18.52 4.46 8.13
C GLU A 89 -18.78 2.98 7.92
N ASP A 90 -18.08 2.35 6.97
CA ASP A 90 -18.14 0.92 6.74
C ASP A 90 -17.48 0.18 7.91
N ASN A 91 -18.29 -0.47 8.74
CA ASN A 91 -17.83 -1.18 9.93
C ASN A 91 -16.86 -2.32 9.60
N ASP A 92 -17.07 -3.04 8.49
CA ASP A 92 -16.20 -4.15 8.11
C ASP A 92 -14.83 -3.62 7.65
N LEU A 93 -14.80 -2.57 6.84
CA LEU A 93 -13.56 -1.90 6.47
C LEU A 93 -12.85 -1.30 7.69
N ARG A 94 -13.60 -0.64 8.59
CA ARG A 94 -13.09 -0.07 9.83
C ARG A 94 -12.36 -1.11 10.67
N GLU A 95 -13.00 -2.23 10.94
CA GLU A 95 -12.41 -3.31 11.74
C GLU A 95 -11.18 -3.93 11.04
N ARG A 96 -11.22 -4.10 9.71
CA ARG A 96 -10.05 -4.53 8.94
C ARG A 96 -8.89 -3.56 9.07
N VAL A 97 -9.12 -2.25 8.98
CA VAL A 97 -8.05 -1.24 9.15
C VAL A 97 -7.49 -1.27 10.57
N ILE A 98 -8.33 -1.42 11.60
CA ILE A 98 -7.89 -1.53 13.00
C ILE A 98 -7.02 -2.78 13.20
N ARG A 99 -7.44 -3.92 12.65
CA ARG A 99 -6.67 -5.18 12.68
C ARG A 99 -5.30 -5.01 12.03
N VAL A 100 -5.26 -4.41 10.84
CA VAL A 100 -4.01 -4.15 10.12
C VAL A 100 -3.11 -3.21 10.90
N ARG A 101 -3.66 -2.16 11.54
CA ARG A 101 -2.89 -1.24 12.38
C ARG A 101 -2.22 -1.97 13.56
N ARG A 102 -2.94 -2.88 14.21
CA ARG A 102 -2.39 -3.71 15.30
C ARG A 102 -1.23 -4.58 14.81
N HIS A 103 -1.41 -5.25 13.66
CA HIS A 103 -0.35 -6.06 13.05
C HIS A 103 0.84 -5.24 12.54
N ALA A 104 0.61 -4.06 11.98
CA ALA A 104 1.70 -3.20 11.51
C ALA A 104 2.56 -2.67 12.68
N ASN A 105 1.94 -2.42 13.84
CA ASN A 105 2.65 -2.03 15.06
C ASN A 105 3.56 -3.15 15.61
N SER A 106 3.25 -4.43 15.36
CA SER A 106 4.13 -5.54 15.77
C SER A 106 5.37 -5.68 14.88
N ARG A 107 5.46 -4.94 13.76
CA ARG A 107 6.67 -4.88 12.90
C ARG A 107 7.79 -3.98 13.46
N LYS A 108 7.74 -3.66 14.76
CA LYS A 108 8.84 -2.98 15.46
C LYS A 108 10.03 -3.95 15.56
N SER A 109 11.01 -3.76 14.67
CA SER A 109 12.41 -4.10 14.94
C SER A 109 13.02 -3.01 15.80
#